data_AF-A0A839VR86-F1
#
_entry.id   AF-A0A839VR86-F1
#
_cell.length_a   1.000
_cell.length_b   1.000
_cell.length_c   1.000
_cell.angle_alpha   90.00
_cell.angle_beta   90.00
_cell.angle_gamma   90.00
#
_symmetry.space_group_name_H-M   'P 1'
#
loop_
_entity.id
_entity.type
_entity.pdbx_description
1 polymer ?
#
loop_
_entity_poly.entity_id
_entity_poly.type
_entity_poly.pdbx_seq_one_letter_code
_entity_poly.pdbx_strand_id
1 'polypeptide(L)'
;MPIIKHLIDASQGKHPLGAARSGKWPTVRKKHLEDNPCCAVCGGTESLEVHHIRPFHLHPDLELDPANLVTLCEAKKDGVNCHLFVGHLGNFRSFNVDVVADAAAWAEKIAHRPLHEEATA
;
A
#
# COMPACT_ATOMS: atom_id res chain seq x y z
N MET A 1 26.59 -6.09 7.82
CA MET A 1 25.50 -5.10 7.70
C MET A 1 24.93 -5.17 6.29
N PRO A 2 23.91 -5.99 6.06
CA PRO A 2 23.42 -6.36 4.72
C PRO A 2 22.86 -5.16 3.92
N ILE A 3 22.37 -4.13 4.62
CA ILE A 3 21.72 -2.94 4.07
C ILE A 3 22.62 -2.16 3.08
N ILE A 4 23.93 -2.07 3.35
CA ILE A 4 24.86 -1.27 2.53
C ILE A 4 25.19 -1.96 1.20
N LYS A 5 25.17 -3.30 1.15
CA LYS A 5 25.45 -4.06 -0.07
C LYS A 5 24.33 -3.90 -1.10
N HIS A 6 23.09 -3.82 -0.64
CA HIS A 6 21.90 -3.77 -1.51
C HIS A 6 21.71 -2.42 -2.22
N LEU A 7 22.15 -1.31 -1.63
CA LEU A 7 22.15 0.00 -2.31
C LEU A 7 23.06 0.01 -3.54
N ILE A 8 24.17 -0.74 -3.48
CA ILE A 8 25.11 -0.90 -4.59
C ILE A 8 24.51 -1.79 -5.69
N ASP A 9 23.84 -2.88 -5.34
CA ASP A 9 23.26 -3.81 -6.33
C ASP A 9 22.03 -3.23 -7.06
N ALA A 10 21.23 -2.39 -6.40
CA ALA A 10 20.15 -1.62 -7.02
C ALA A 10 20.67 -0.61 -8.06
N SER A 11 21.80 0.07 -7.77
CA SER A 11 22.46 0.97 -8.73
C SER A 11 23.10 0.26 -9.93
N GLN A 12 23.32 -1.06 -9.82
CA GLN A 12 23.95 -1.90 -10.85
C GLN A 12 22.95 -2.66 -11.72
N GLY A 13 21.64 -2.47 -11.55
CA GLY A 13 20.61 -3.08 -12.42
C GLY A 13 20.54 -4.61 -12.35
N LYS A 14 20.96 -5.20 -11.22
CA LYS A 14 21.06 -6.66 -11.05
C LYS A 14 19.77 -7.35 -10.58
N HIS A 15 18.65 -6.64 -10.50
CA HIS A 15 17.36 -7.28 -10.22
C HIS A 15 16.71 -7.74 -11.53
N PRO A 16 16.36 -9.04 -11.68
CA PRO A 16 15.83 -9.56 -12.92
C PRO A 16 14.45 -8.95 -13.18
N LEU A 17 14.36 -8.14 -14.24
CA LEU A 17 13.11 -7.74 -14.86
C LEU A 17 12.35 -9.02 -15.24
N GLY A 18 11.29 -9.35 -14.50
CA GLY A 18 10.46 -10.54 -14.78
C GLY A 18 10.54 -11.69 -13.77
N ALA A 19 10.96 -11.44 -12.52
CA ALA A 19 10.83 -12.45 -11.46
C ALA A 19 9.37 -12.96 -11.36
N ALA A 20 9.19 -14.28 -11.34
CA ALA A 20 7.90 -14.88 -11.06
C ALA A 20 7.53 -14.64 -9.59
N ARG A 21 6.26 -14.33 -9.34
CA ARG A 21 5.72 -14.21 -7.98
C ARG A 21 5.85 -15.54 -7.24
N SER A 22 6.15 -15.48 -5.95
CA SER A 22 6.21 -16.66 -5.10
C SER A 22 4.83 -17.32 -4.99
N GLY A 23 4.77 -18.65 -5.13
CA GLY A 23 3.56 -19.43 -4.87
C GLY A 23 3.02 -19.30 -3.44
N LYS A 24 3.80 -18.73 -2.52
CA LYS A 24 3.38 -18.42 -1.13
C LYS A 24 2.58 -17.13 -1.02
N TRP A 25 2.59 -16.26 -2.04
CA TRP A 25 1.90 -14.98 -1.99
C TRP A 25 0.42 -15.08 -1.59
N PRO A 26 -0.41 -16.00 -2.14
CA PRO A 26 -1.82 -16.09 -1.76
C PRO A 26 -2.02 -16.33 -0.25
N THR A 27 -1.11 -17.09 0.38
CA THR A 27 -1.16 -17.36 1.83
C THR A 27 -0.81 -16.10 2.64
N VAL A 28 0.26 -15.40 2.26
CA VAL A 28 0.67 -14.14 2.92
C VAL A 28 -0.40 -13.07 2.76
N ARG A 29 -0.95 -12.91 1.55
CA ARG A 29 -2.04 -11.96 1.26
C ARG A 29 -3.25 -12.24 2.15
N LYS A 30 -3.68 -13.50 2.24
CA LYS A 30 -4.81 -13.91 3.07
C LYS A 30 -4.56 -13.55 4.54
N LYS A 31 -3.41 -13.95 5.09
CA LYS A 31 -3.07 -13.66 6.50
C LYS A 31 -2.98 -12.16 6.78
N HIS A 32 -2.39 -11.39 5.87
CA HIS A 32 -2.28 -9.94 6.02
C HIS A 32 -3.66 -9.27 6.09
N LEU A 33 -4.61 -9.67 5.24
CA LEU A 33 -5.98 -9.14 5.25
C LEU A 33 -6.79 -9.62 6.47
N GLU A 34 -6.50 -10.79 7.03
CA GLU A 34 -7.09 -11.23 8.31
C GLU A 34 -6.61 -10.35 9.47
N ASP A 35 -5.33 -9.98 9.48
CA ASP A 35 -4.75 -9.12 10.53
C ASP A 35 -5.06 -7.62 10.34
N ASN A 36 -5.26 -7.19 9.09
CA ASN A 36 -5.50 -5.80 8.70
C ASN A 36 -6.78 -5.73 7.84
N PRO A 37 -7.97 -5.96 8.42
CA PRO A 37 -9.20 -6.19 7.66
C PRO A 37 -9.85 -4.92 7.09
N CYS A 38 -9.16 -3.78 7.11
CA CYS A 38 -9.66 -2.52 6.62
C CYS A 38 -8.58 -1.70 5.91
N CYS A 39 -9.01 -0.82 5.00
CA CYS A 39 -8.15 0.14 4.34
C CYS A 39 -7.50 1.07 5.37
N ALA A 40 -6.17 1.17 5.34
CA ALA A 40 -5.40 2.03 6.23
C ALA A 40 -5.71 3.54 6.08
N VAL A 41 -6.35 3.94 4.98
CA VAL A 41 -6.70 5.35 4.69
C VAL A 41 -8.13 5.67 5.12
N CYS A 42 -9.13 4.92 4.64
CA CYS A 42 -10.55 5.27 4.80
C CYS A 42 -11.31 4.35 5.78
N GLY A 43 -10.64 3.33 6.32
CA GLY A 43 -11.26 2.31 7.17
C GLY A 43 -12.33 1.46 6.49
N GLY A 44 -12.48 1.54 5.17
CA GLY A 44 -13.42 0.71 4.40
C GLY A 44 -12.97 -0.75 4.33
N THR A 45 -13.91 -1.67 4.14
CA THR A 45 -13.68 -3.12 4.10
C THR A 45 -13.97 -3.75 2.72
N GLU A 46 -14.32 -2.92 1.74
CA GLU A 46 -14.63 -3.34 0.38
C GLU A 46 -13.43 -3.14 -0.55
N SER A 47 -13.31 -4.03 -1.55
CA SER A 47 -12.26 -3.97 -2.59
C SER A 47 -10.86 -3.76 -2.02
N LEU A 48 -10.50 -4.58 -1.02
CA LEU A 48 -9.21 -4.52 -0.34
C LEU A 48 -8.11 -5.18 -1.15
N GLU A 49 -6.99 -4.47 -1.27
CA GLU A 49 -5.75 -4.96 -1.84
C GLU A 49 -4.60 -4.85 -0.85
N VAL A 50 -3.66 -5.78 -0.98
CA VAL A 50 -2.39 -5.76 -0.23
C VAL A 50 -1.36 -5.07 -1.10
N HIS A 51 -1.08 -3.82 -0.79
CA HIS A 51 -0.14 -2.96 -1.50
C HIS A 51 1.28 -3.18 -0.97
N HIS A 52 2.25 -3.31 -1.88
CA HIS A 52 3.66 -3.36 -1.54
C HIS A 52 4.23 -1.95 -1.41
N ILE A 53 4.77 -1.59 -0.23
CA ILE A 53 5.43 -0.30 0.03
C ILE A 53 6.63 -0.13 -0.91
N ARG A 54 7.45 -1.17 -1.03
CA ARG A 54 8.52 -1.32 -2.02
C ARG A 54 8.06 -2.31 -3.09
N PRO A 55 7.91 -1.88 -4.35
CA PRO A 55 7.23 -2.68 -5.35
C PRO A 55 8.03 -3.93 -5.72
N PHE A 56 7.32 -5.05 -5.88
CA PHE A 56 7.90 -6.37 -6.19
C PHE A 56 8.87 -6.39 -7.37
N HIS A 57 8.59 -5.65 -8.45
CA HIS A 57 9.44 -5.65 -9.64
C HIS A 57 10.82 -5.00 -9.42
N LEU A 58 10.96 -4.17 -8.38
CA LEU A 58 12.25 -3.59 -7.96
C LEU A 58 12.85 -4.34 -6.76
N HIS A 59 11.99 -4.90 -5.90
CA HIS A 59 12.36 -5.54 -4.64
C HIS A 59 11.65 -6.90 -4.47
N PRO A 60 11.96 -7.90 -5.32
CA PRO A 60 11.30 -9.21 -5.27
C PRO A 60 11.61 -9.99 -3.98
N ASP A 61 12.71 -9.67 -3.31
CA ASP A 61 13.11 -10.18 -2.00
C ASP A 61 12.15 -9.75 -0.88
N LEU A 62 11.46 -8.62 -1.04
CA LEU A 62 10.49 -8.09 -0.08
C LEU A 62 9.04 -8.53 -0.38
N GLU A 63 8.82 -9.44 -1.33
CA GLU A 63 7.48 -9.84 -1.76
C GLU A 63 6.60 -10.35 -0.61
N LEU A 64 7.22 -11.15 0.27
CA LEU A 64 6.54 -11.88 1.34
C LEU A 64 6.80 -11.27 2.72
N ASP A 65 7.54 -10.16 2.80
CA ASP A 65 7.85 -9.50 4.06
C ASP A 65 6.61 -8.73 4.55
N PRO A 66 6.01 -9.10 5.70
CA PRO A 66 4.85 -8.40 6.23
C PRO A 66 5.09 -6.91 6.49
N ALA A 67 6.34 -6.50 6.77
CA ALA A 67 6.70 -5.10 7.00
C ALA A 67 6.70 -4.27 5.71
N ASN A 68 6.66 -4.92 4.54
CA ASN A 68 6.58 -4.28 3.23
C ASN A 68 5.13 -4.19 2.70
N LEU A 69 4.12 -4.51 3.51
CA LEU A 69 2.72 -4.61 3.08
C LEU A 69 1.84 -3.61 3.82
N VAL A 70 0.87 -3.04 3.11
CA VAL A 70 -0.20 -2.22 3.69
C VAL A 70 -1.53 -2.52 2.99
N THR A 71 -2.62 -2.56 3.74
CA THR A 71 -3.96 -2.77 3.18
C THR A 71 -4.56 -1.46 2.71
N LEU A 72 -4.90 -1.36 1.42
CA LEU A 72 -5.52 -0.20 0.79
C LEU A 72 -6.73 -0.65 -0.04
N CYS A 73 -7.76 0.18 -0.15
CA CYS A 73 -8.94 -0.14 -0.94
C CYS A 73 -8.97 0.55 -2.31
N GLU A 74 -9.71 -0.06 -3.24
CA GLU A 74 -10.10 0.55 -4.52
C GLU A 74 -11.57 1.01 -4.55
N ALA A 75 -12.30 0.89 -3.44
CA ALA A 75 -13.75 1.08 -3.34
C ALA A 75 -14.27 2.53 -3.49
N LYS A 76 -13.39 3.55 -3.42
CA LYS A 76 -13.77 4.97 -3.50
C LYS A 76 -14.75 5.46 -2.42
N LYS A 77 -14.81 4.81 -1.25
CA LYS A 77 -15.68 5.15 -0.11
C LYS A 77 -15.71 6.66 0.22
N ASP A 78 -14.56 7.31 0.25
CA ASP A 78 -14.40 8.75 0.53
C ASP A 78 -14.04 9.57 -0.72
N GLY A 79 -14.54 9.15 -1.89
CA GLY A 79 -14.39 9.87 -3.16
C GLY A 79 -13.11 9.53 -3.93
N VAL A 80 -12.14 8.84 -3.33
CA VAL A 80 -10.87 8.48 -3.99
C VAL A 80 -10.56 6.99 -3.91
N ASN A 81 -9.97 6.43 -4.98
CA ASN A 81 -9.34 5.11 -4.91
C ASN A 81 -8.06 5.27 -4.06
N CYS A 82 -8.08 4.76 -2.83
CA CYS A 82 -7.00 4.95 -1.86
C CYS A 82 -5.72 4.23 -2.29
N HIS A 83 -5.83 3.04 -2.90
CA HIS A 83 -4.68 2.30 -3.43
C HIS A 83 -3.96 3.10 -4.53
N LEU A 84 -4.71 3.64 -5.49
CA LEU A 84 -4.15 4.46 -6.57
C LEU A 84 -3.61 5.80 -6.05
N PHE A 85 -4.41 6.54 -5.28
CA PHE A 85 -4.07 7.89 -4.88
C PHE A 85 -2.95 7.92 -3.83
N VAL A 86 -3.06 7.11 -2.77
CA VAL A 86 -2.08 7.12 -1.66
C VAL A 86 -0.93 6.15 -1.92
N GLY A 87 -1.22 4.92 -2.36
CA GLY A 87 -0.17 3.91 -2.62
C GLY A 87 0.66 4.20 -3.86
N HIS A 88 0.02 4.73 -4.92
CA HIS A 88 0.65 4.96 -6.21
C HIS A 88 0.74 6.44 -6.61
N LEU A 89 0.46 7.40 -5.71
CA LEU A 89 0.51 8.84 -5.99
C LEU A 89 -0.26 9.25 -7.26
N GLY A 90 -1.40 8.60 -7.51
CA GLY A 90 -2.27 8.86 -8.67
C GLY A 90 -1.85 8.18 -9.97
N ASN A 91 -0.76 7.40 -10.00
CA ASN A 91 -0.29 6.70 -11.19
C ASN A 91 0.27 5.32 -10.83
N PHE A 92 -0.34 4.23 -11.28
CA PHE A 92 0.12 2.85 -11.00
C PHE A 92 1.58 2.53 -11.42
N ARG A 93 2.21 3.39 -12.23
CA ARG A 93 3.66 3.30 -12.55
C ARG A 93 4.57 3.92 -11.48
N SER A 94 4.01 4.64 -10.51
CA SER A 94 4.69 5.23 -9.35
C SER A 94 4.44 4.39 -8.10
N PHE A 95 5.19 4.65 -7.03
CA PHE A 95 5.03 4.02 -5.72
C PHE A 95 5.34 5.02 -4.62
N ASN A 96 4.56 4.98 -3.54
CA ASN A 96 4.75 5.85 -2.40
C ASN A 96 5.58 5.15 -1.32
N VAL A 97 6.83 5.58 -1.14
CA VAL A 97 7.73 5.03 -0.12
C VAL A 97 7.32 5.40 1.31
N ASP A 98 6.49 6.44 1.45
CA ASP A 98 5.99 6.97 2.71
C ASP A 98 4.50 6.60 2.93
N VAL A 99 3.97 5.63 2.17
CA VAL A 99 2.55 5.25 2.13
C VAL A 99 1.94 4.99 3.50
N VAL A 100 2.70 4.46 4.46
CA VAL A 100 2.20 4.19 5.82
C VAL A 100 1.96 5.49 6.58
N ALA A 101 2.91 6.44 6.51
CA ALA A 101 2.79 7.74 7.16
C ALA A 101 1.69 8.58 6.49
N ASP A 102 1.62 8.57 5.16
CA ASP A 102 0.59 9.27 4.40
C ASP A 102 -0.81 8.68 4.66
N ALA A 103 -0.93 7.36 4.73
CA ALA A 103 -2.21 6.71 5.03
C ALA A 103 -2.71 7.11 6.41
N ALA A 104 -1.84 7.13 7.42
CA ALA A 104 -2.20 7.58 8.76
C ALA A 104 -2.62 9.05 8.78
N ALA A 105 -1.87 9.93 8.11
CA ALA A 105 -2.21 11.36 8.02
C ALA A 105 -3.55 11.60 7.31
N TRP A 106 -3.85 10.84 6.25
CA TRP A 106 -5.15 10.92 5.59
C TRP A 106 -6.29 10.34 6.43
N ALA A 107 -6.06 9.22 7.12
CA ALA A 107 -7.04 8.64 8.02
C ALA A 107 -7.44 9.62 9.13
N GLU A 108 -6.46 10.33 9.73
CA GLU A 108 -6.72 11.37 10.73
C GLU A 108 -7.55 12.51 10.16
N LYS A 109 -7.19 13.03 8.97
CA LYS A 109 -7.96 14.09 8.29
C LYS A 109 -9.38 13.66 7.97
N ILE A 110 -9.55 12.43 7.48
CA ILE A 110 -10.85 11.84 7.12
C ILE A 110 -11.72 11.67 8.36
N ALA A 111 -11.15 11.21 9.48
CA ALA A 111 -11.85 11.01 10.74
C ALA A 111 -12.32 12.33 11.39
N HIS A 112 -11.54 13.41 11.23
CA HIS A 112 -11.81 14.70 11.86
C HIS A 112 -12.25 15.80 10.88
N ARG A 113 -12.68 15.43 9.66
CA ARG A 113 -13.04 16.42 8.64
C ARG A 113 -14.27 17.23 9.10
N PRO A 114 -14.28 18.56 8.93
CA PRO A 114 -15.47 19.35 9.21
C PRO A 114 -16.58 18.99 8.22
N LEU A 115 -17.80 18.84 8.72
CA LEU A 115 -19.02 18.70 7.91
C LEU A 115 -19.84 19.98 8.09
N HIS A 116 -20.38 20.50 7.00
CA HIS A 116 -21.37 21.56 7.09
C HIS A 116 -22.70 20.92 7.51
N GLU A 117 -23.35 21.43 8.56
CA GLU A 117 -24.71 20.99 8.91
C GLU A 117 -25.63 21.30 7.72
N GLU A 118 -26.33 20.29 7.19
CA GLU A 118 -27.48 20.57 6.36
C GLU A 118 -28.50 21.26 7.27
N ALA A 119 -28.88 22.50 6.92
CA ALA A 119 -29.98 23.16 7.58
C ALA A 119 -31.19 22.23 7.49
N THR A 120 -31.55 21.60 8.60
CA THR A 120 -32.81 20.85 8.73
C THR A 120 -33.93 21.83 8.40
N ALA A 121 -34.55 21.65 7.24
CA ALA A 121 -35.82 22.26 6.88
C ALA A 121 -36.97 21.42 7.45
#